data_AF-A0A7S1XRR2-F1
#
_entry.id   AF-A0A7S1XRR2-F1
#
_cell.length_a   1.000
_cell.length_b   1.000
_cell.length_c   1.000
_cell.angle_alpha   90.00
_cell.angle_beta   90.00
_cell.angle_gamma   90.00
#
_symmetry.space_group_name_H-M   'P 1'
#
loop_
_entity.id
_entity.type
_entity.pdbx_description
1 polymer ?
#
loop_
_entity_poly.entity_id
_entity_poly.type
_entity_poly.pdbx_seq_one_letter_code
_entity_poly.pdbx_strand_id
1 'polypeptide(L)'
;ENLNKFFGGRQKRKDAAAAAARGGGAPPVRRGEYRPRLKNRLRGQLVDAYYDGDNEARPATNFTPSFREVLDYVCVQAPELEVLRTAEVPGADLLEEYEAIPSPVCPSDHVSLLVDVRPRG
;
A
#
# COMPACT_ATOMS: atom_id res chain seq x y z
N GLU A 1 -24.40 -25.45 -37.00
CA GLU A 1 -23.62 -24.75 -38.05
C GLU A 1 -23.46 -23.28 -37.70
N ASN A 2 -22.37 -22.69 -38.20
CA ASN A 2 -21.82 -21.37 -37.91
C ASN A 2 -22.72 -20.19 -38.28
N LEU A 3 -22.60 -19.07 -37.55
CA LEU A 3 -22.88 -17.73 -38.07
C LEU A 3 -21.80 -16.73 -37.66
N ASN A 4 -20.74 -16.73 -38.47
CA ASN A 4 -19.82 -15.61 -38.66
C ASN A 4 -20.53 -14.50 -39.46
N LYS A 5 -20.90 -13.39 -38.82
CA LYS A 5 -21.17 -12.06 -39.42
C LYS A 5 -20.95 -11.06 -38.28
N PHE A 6 -20.03 -10.10 -38.30
CA PHE A 6 -19.92 -9.00 -39.24
C PHE A 6 -18.53 -8.35 -39.06
N PHE A 7 -17.64 -8.50 -40.05
CA PHE A 7 -16.59 -7.52 -40.30
C PHE A 7 -17.16 -6.45 -41.23
N GLY A 8 -17.05 -5.18 -40.85
CA GLY A 8 -17.37 -4.06 -41.73
C GLY A 8 -17.17 -2.70 -41.06
N GLY A 9 -16.18 -1.94 -41.54
CA GLY A 9 -16.19 -0.48 -41.39
C GLY A 9 -15.10 0.15 -40.53
N ARG A 10 -13.83 0.10 -40.99
CA ARG A 10 -12.94 1.26 -40.79
C ARG A 10 -13.47 2.42 -41.63
N GLN A 11 -13.41 3.62 -41.06
CA GLN A 11 -13.24 4.95 -41.66
C GLN A 11 -14.32 5.95 -41.24
N LYS A 12 -13.85 7.11 -40.74
CA LYS A 12 -14.58 8.35 -40.37
C LYS A 12 -15.03 8.50 -38.91
N ARG A 13 -14.05 8.71 -38.02
CA ARG A 13 -14.07 9.77 -36.99
C ARG A 13 -12.64 10.26 -36.73
N LYS A 14 -11.99 10.75 -37.80
CA LYS A 14 -10.96 11.78 -37.65
C LYS A 14 -11.73 13.10 -37.72
N ASP A 15 -11.30 14.08 -36.92
CA ASP A 15 -11.79 15.47 -36.88
C ASP A 15 -12.83 15.77 -35.79
N ALA A 16 -12.49 15.50 -34.52
CA ALA A 16 -13.10 16.17 -33.35
C ALA A 16 -12.30 15.97 -32.06
N ALA A 17 -11.00 16.31 -32.04
CA ALA A 17 -10.25 16.45 -30.77
C ALA A 17 -8.93 17.24 -30.93
N ALA A 18 -8.86 18.14 -31.91
CA ALA A 18 -7.71 19.01 -32.14
C ALA A 18 -8.11 20.46 -31.90
N ALA A 19 -8.41 20.83 -30.65
CA ALA A 19 -8.35 22.21 -30.12
C ALA A 19 -8.97 22.28 -28.71
N ALA A 20 -8.21 21.90 -27.67
CA ALA A 20 -8.41 22.44 -26.31
C ALA A 20 -7.19 22.10 -25.43
N ALA A 21 -6.47 23.16 -25.04
CA ALA A 21 -5.69 23.32 -23.80
C ALA A 21 -4.77 22.15 -23.36
N ARG A 22 -3.44 22.17 -23.55
CA ARG A 22 -2.45 23.08 -22.92
C ARG A 22 -2.75 23.40 -21.46
N GLY A 23 -2.23 22.58 -20.55
CA GLY A 23 -2.14 22.88 -19.11
C GLY A 23 -1.90 21.64 -18.23
N GLY A 24 -0.64 21.38 -17.85
CA GLY A 24 -0.30 20.63 -16.64
C GLY A 24 -0.70 19.16 -16.54
N GLY A 25 -0.28 18.30 -17.49
CA GLY A 25 -0.34 16.85 -17.29
C GLY A 25 0.80 16.38 -16.38
N ALA A 26 0.49 15.71 -15.27
CA ALA A 26 1.48 15.03 -14.43
C ALA A 26 2.35 14.10 -15.31
N PRO A 27 3.67 14.03 -15.08
CA PRO A 27 4.55 13.24 -15.92
C PRO A 27 4.12 11.76 -15.89
N PRO A 28 4.20 11.04 -17.03
CA PRO A 28 3.84 9.64 -17.08
C PRO A 28 4.78 8.85 -16.16
N VAL A 29 4.22 8.18 -15.15
CA VAL A 29 4.96 7.26 -14.29
C VAL A 29 5.49 6.14 -15.19
N ARG A 30 6.79 6.18 -15.51
CA ARG A 30 7.44 5.14 -16.30
C ARG A 30 7.47 3.86 -15.46
N ARG A 31 6.80 2.82 -15.97
CA ARG A 31 6.82 1.48 -15.40
C ARG A 31 8.27 0.98 -15.37
N GLY A 32 8.84 0.87 -14.17
CA GLY A 32 10.04 0.07 -13.89
C GLY A 32 11.40 0.63 -14.29
N GLU A 33 11.81 1.78 -13.74
CA GLU A 33 13.24 1.97 -13.42
C GLU A 33 13.48 1.43 -12.00
N TYR A 34 13.73 0.12 -11.89
CA TYR A 34 14.31 -0.42 -10.67
C TYR A 34 15.72 0.17 -10.52
N ARG A 35 15.89 1.15 -9.62
CA ARG A 35 17.17 1.82 -9.36
C ARG A 35 17.99 1.01 -8.35
N PRO A 36 19.01 0.25 -8.78
CA PRO A 36 19.77 -0.63 -7.87
C PRO A 36 20.52 0.16 -6.79
N ARG A 37 20.82 1.43 -7.08
CA ARG A 37 21.51 2.35 -6.16
C ARG A 37 20.72 2.63 -4.88
N LEU A 38 19.39 2.62 -4.93
CA LEU A 38 18.55 2.85 -3.74
C LEU A 38 18.69 1.68 -2.75
N LYS A 39 18.72 0.44 -3.25
CA LYS A 39 18.81 -0.75 -2.39
C LYS A 39 20.10 -0.78 -1.57
N ASN A 40 21.23 -0.42 -2.16
CA ASN A 40 22.50 -0.42 -1.41
C ASN A 40 22.60 0.74 -0.41
N ARG A 41 21.97 1.89 -0.68
CA ARG A 41 21.90 3.02 0.27
C ARG A 41 21.02 2.71 1.47
N LEU A 42 19.95 1.93 1.30
CA LEU A 42 19.00 1.62 2.38
C LEU A 42 19.32 0.32 3.14
N ARG A 43 20.26 -0.50 2.65
CA ARG A 43 20.68 -1.74 3.33
C ARG A 43 21.18 -1.45 4.74
N GLY A 44 20.57 -2.11 5.73
CA GLY A 44 20.93 -1.95 7.15
C GLY A 44 20.52 -0.62 7.77
N GLN A 45 19.78 0.24 7.05
CA GLN A 45 19.31 1.53 7.54
C GLN A 45 17.81 1.58 7.78
N LEU A 46 17.06 0.61 7.25
CA LEU A 46 15.62 0.50 7.47
C LEU A 46 15.35 -0.29 8.75
N VAL A 47 14.55 0.30 9.63
CA VAL A 47 14.02 -0.35 10.83
C VAL A 47 12.50 -0.34 10.76
N ASP A 48 11.85 -1.41 11.22
CA ASP A 48 10.41 -1.41 11.37
C ASP A 48 10.04 -0.52 12.57
N ALA A 49 9.18 0.47 12.33
CA ALA A 49 8.76 1.42 13.35
C ALA A 49 7.97 0.76 14.49
N TYR A 50 7.41 -0.42 14.25
CA TYR A 50 6.67 -1.22 15.23
C TYR A 50 7.53 -2.30 15.92
N TYR A 51 8.83 -2.37 15.62
CA TYR A 51 9.73 -3.32 16.26
C TYR A 51 10.18 -2.79 17.63
N ASP A 52 9.77 -3.46 18.69
CA ASP A 52 10.11 -3.15 20.08
C ASP A 52 11.23 -4.04 20.65
N GLY A 53 11.74 -4.97 19.85
CA GLY A 53 12.76 -5.95 20.27
C GLY A 53 12.24 -7.39 20.32
N ASP A 54 10.92 -7.59 20.28
CA ASP A 54 10.29 -8.91 20.31
C ASP A 54 9.13 -9.01 19.30
N ASN A 55 9.41 -9.65 18.17
CA ASN A 55 8.39 -9.83 17.13
C ASN A 55 7.26 -10.80 17.53
N GLU A 56 7.45 -11.65 18.56
CA GLU A 56 6.43 -12.64 18.93
C GLU A 56 5.24 -12.01 19.66
N ALA A 57 5.39 -10.80 20.22
CA ALA A 57 4.35 -10.13 20.99
C ALA A 57 3.41 -9.25 20.16
N ARG A 58 3.70 -9.01 18.88
CA ARG A 58 2.96 -8.01 18.09
C ARG A 58 1.57 -8.55 17.67
N PRO A 59 0.48 -7.77 17.86
CA PRO A 59 -0.83 -8.16 17.35
C PRO A 59 -0.85 -8.28 15.83
N ALA A 60 -1.64 -9.23 15.32
CA ALA A 60 -1.79 -9.48 13.89
C ALA A 60 -2.31 -8.23 13.14
N THR A 61 -1.75 -7.98 11.96
CA THR A 61 -2.16 -6.85 11.10
C THR A 61 -3.09 -7.27 9.99
N ASN A 62 -3.11 -8.56 9.64
CA ASN A 62 -4.16 -9.18 8.85
C ASN A 62 -4.92 -10.15 9.75
N PHE A 63 -6.25 -10.10 9.75
CA PHE A 63 -7.05 -10.88 10.69
C PHE A 63 -8.34 -11.40 10.05
N THR A 64 -8.25 -12.61 9.47
CA THR A 64 -9.36 -13.33 8.84
C THR A 64 -9.72 -14.59 9.64
N PRO A 65 -10.86 -15.26 9.35
CA PRO A 65 -11.24 -16.47 10.09
C PRO A 65 -10.19 -17.60 10.01
N SER A 66 -9.45 -17.71 8.90
CA SER A 66 -8.50 -18.79 8.64
C SER A 66 -7.03 -18.38 8.73
N PHE A 67 -6.74 -17.08 8.85
CA PHE A 67 -5.38 -16.57 8.76
C PHE A 67 -5.24 -15.26 9.54
N ARG A 68 -4.30 -15.24 10.49
CA ARG A 68 -4.09 -14.15 11.44
C ARG A 68 -2.59 -13.99 11.67
N GLU A 69 -1.99 -13.00 11.03
CA GLU A 69 -0.53 -12.84 11.03
C GLU A 69 -0.12 -11.37 10.94
N VAL A 70 1.14 -11.09 11.28
CA VAL A 70 1.78 -9.80 11.04
C VAL A 70 2.30 -9.77 9.61
N LEU A 71 1.58 -9.08 8.72
CA LEU A 71 1.95 -8.94 7.30
C LEU A 71 2.35 -7.52 6.91
N ASP A 72 2.05 -6.54 7.75
CA ASP A 72 2.23 -5.12 7.46
C ASP A 72 3.35 -4.52 8.30
N TYR A 73 4.21 -3.75 7.65
CA TYR A 73 5.40 -3.15 8.25
C TYR A 73 5.54 -1.70 7.82
N VAL A 74 5.99 -0.85 8.72
CA VAL A 74 6.35 0.54 8.39
C VAL A 74 7.84 0.72 8.59
N CYS A 75 8.59 0.49 7.52
CA CYS A 75 10.05 0.62 7.55
C CYS A 75 10.49 2.07 7.37
N VAL A 76 11.21 2.61 8.36
CA VAL A 76 11.76 3.97 8.34
C VAL A 76 13.29 3.93 8.22
N GLN A 77 13.88 4.93 7.54
CA GLN A 77 15.33 5.06 7.46
C GLN A 77 15.87 5.69 8.75
N ALA A 78 16.27 4.85 9.72
CA ALA A 78 16.65 5.27 11.07
C ALA A 78 17.73 6.38 11.14
N PRO A 79 18.72 6.45 10.23
CA PRO A 79 19.66 7.58 10.20
C PRO A 79 19.04 8.93 9.84
N GLU A 80 17.94 8.95 9.08
CA GLU A 80 17.31 10.18 8.57
C GLU A 80 16.00 10.53 9.31
N LEU A 81 15.35 9.54 9.94
CA LEU A 81 14.06 9.69 10.61
C LEU A 81 14.11 9.15 12.04
N GLU A 82 13.40 9.84 12.93
CA GLU A 82 13.12 9.39 14.30
C GLU A 82 11.64 9.08 14.43
N VAL A 83 11.34 7.87 14.91
CA VAL A 83 9.98 7.47 15.29
C VAL A 83 9.67 8.14 16.62
N LEU A 84 8.61 8.95 16.65
CA LEU A 84 8.16 9.65 17.85
C LEU A 84 7.19 8.80 18.66
N ARG A 85 6.23 8.17 17.96
CA ARG A 85 5.25 7.25 18.53
C ARG A 85 4.61 6.42 17.41
N THR A 86 4.03 5.30 17.81
CA THR A 86 3.13 4.47 17.01
C THR A 86 1.75 4.48 17.64
N ALA A 87 0.71 4.39 16.82
CA ALA A 87 -0.62 4.06 17.33
C ALA A 87 -0.63 2.56 17.71
N GLU A 88 -1.31 2.24 18.81
CA GLU A 88 -1.49 0.85 19.24
C GLU A 88 -2.27 0.07 18.18
N VAL A 89 -1.82 -1.15 17.89
CA VAL A 89 -2.55 -2.09 17.04
C VAL A 89 -3.67 -2.68 17.90
N PRO A 90 -4.93 -2.71 17.45
CA PRO A 90 -6.02 -3.31 18.20
C PRO A 90 -5.71 -4.77 18.55
N GLY A 91 -6.03 -5.16 19.78
CA GLY A 91 -5.88 -6.52 20.26
C GLY A 91 -6.88 -7.48 19.62
N ALA A 92 -6.65 -8.78 19.82
CA ALA A 92 -7.53 -9.83 19.34
C ALA A 92 -8.96 -9.70 19.92
N ASP A 93 -9.11 -9.19 21.13
CA ASP A 93 -10.39 -8.95 21.79
C ASP A 93 -11.33 -8.06 20.96
N LEU A 94 -10.80 -7.01 20.34
CA LEU A 94 -11.58 -6.12 19.47
C LEU A 94 -11.79 -6.73 18.08
N LEU A 95 -10.77 -7.40 17.53
CA LEU A 95 -10.82 -7.97 16.19
C LEU A 95 -11.69 -9.24 16.09
N GLU A 96 -11.89 -9.94 17.22
CA GLU A 96 -12.72 -11.15 17.32
C GLU A 96 -14.19 -10.88 17.65
N GLU A 97 -14.58 -9.63 17.94
CA GLU A 97 -15.97 -9.28 18.28
C GLU A 97 -16.97 -9.82 17.24
N TYR A 98 -16.57 -9.81 15.96
CA TYR A 98 -17.33 -10.34 14.83
C TYR A 98 -16.65 -11.56 14.19
N GLU A 99 -15.91 -12.37 14.98
CA GLU A 99 -15.09 -13.53 14.58
C GLU A 99 -13.81 -13.17 13.80
N ALA A 100 -13.88 -12.20 12.90
CA ALA A 100 -12.75 -11.67 12.14
C ALA A 100 -13.07 -10.29 11.54
N ILE A 101 -12.11 -9.73 10.79
CA ILE A 101 -12.30 -8.55 9.93
C ILE A 101 -12.17 -8.95 8.45
N PRO A 102 -12.88 -8.28 7.52
CA PRO A 102 -13.75 -7.12 7.72
C PRO A 102 -15.04 -7.45 8.49
N SER A 103 -15.59 -6.43 9.16
CA SER A 103 -16.80 -6.48 9.97
C SER A 103 -17.59 -5.16 9.83
N PRO A 104 -18.80 -5.03 10.41
CA PRO A 104 -19.56 -3.77 10.36
C PRO A 104 -18.82 -2.55 10.92
N VAL A 105 -17.82 -2.77 11.78
CA VAL A 105 -17.02 -1.71 12.42
C VAL A 105 -15.59 -1.63 11.87
N CYS A 106 -15.14 -2.62 11.10
CA CYS A 106 -13.81 -2.65 10.49
C CYS A 106 -13.91 -3.00 8.99
N PRO A 107 -13.74 -2.04 8.06
CA PRO A 107 -14.08 -2.23 6.65
C PRO A 107 -13.02 -2.99 5.82
N SER A 108 -11.95 -3.48 6.45
CA SER A 108 -10.77 -4.08 5.81
C SER A 108 -10.40 -5.37 6.57
N ASP A 109 -9.79 -6.35 5.90
CA ASP A 109 -9.16 -7.52 6.53
C ASP A 109 -7.78 -7.21 7.14
N HIS A 110 -7.26 -6.02 6.84
CA HIS A 110 -6.05 -5.46 7.45
C HIS A 110 -6.35 -4.32 8.43
N VAL A 111 -5.56 -4.25 9.49
CA VAL A 111 -5.47 -3.15 10.44
C VAL A 111 -4.51 -2.08 9.93
N SER A 112 -4.89 -0.81 10.08
CA SER A 112 -4.02 0.32 9.74
C SER A 112 -2.88 0.49 10.74
N LEU A 113 -1.65 0.64 10.22
CA LEU A 113 -0.50 1.07 11.00
C LEU A 113 -0.31 2.57 10.86
N LEU A 114 -0.09 3.26 11.98
CA LEU A 114 0.08 4.70 12.03
C LEU A 114 1.31 5.05 12.87
N VAL A 115 2.23 5.78 12.26
CA VAL A 115 3.47 6.21 12.89
C VAL A 115 3.63 7.72 12.74
N ASP A 116 4.01 8.37 13.84
CA ASP A 116 4.48 9.75 13.80
C ASP A 116 6.01 9.73 13.71
N VAL A 117 6.55 10.38 12.67
CA VAL A 117 7.99 10.50 12.45
C VAL A 117 8.41 11.96 12.33
N ARG A 118 9.66 12.24 12.68
CA ARG A 118 10.31 13.51 12.33
C ARG A 118 11.65 13.27 11.64
N PRO A 119 12.11 14.22 10.79
CA PRO A 119 13.50 14.24 10.34
C PRO A 119 14.48 14.32 11.52
N ARG A 120 15.56 13.55 11.45
CA ARG A 120 16.74 13.75 12.31
C ARG A 120 17.54 14.94 11.76
N GLY A 121 17.90 15.86 12.64
CA GLY A 121 18.76 17.02 12.37
C GLY A 121 20.13 16.85 13.00
#